data_AF-A0AAV5W0C2-F1
#
_entry.id   AF-A0AAV5W0C2-F1
#
_cell.length_a   1.000
_cell.length_b   1.000
_cell.length_c   1.000
_cell.angle_alpha   90.00
_cell.angle_beta   90.00
_cell.angle_gamma   90.00
#
_symmetry.space_group_name_H-M   'P 1'
#
loop_
_entity.id
_entity.type
_entity.pdbx_description
1 polymer ?
#
loop_
_entity_poly.entity_id
_entity_poly.type
_entity_poly.pdbx_seq_one_letter_code
_entity_poly.pdbx_strand_id
1 'polypeptide(L)'
;RLQSKHRSARSTIAIRRSLIALFLQLVAPLTLFVIPAIVIFIGLLNENSLTFEFLMVLFLILQWHSIAHNVILISITSAYRNVI
;
A
#
# COMPACT_ATOMS: atom_id res chain seq x y z
N ARG A 1 39.77 -8.34 -11.05
CA ARG A 1 38.60 -9.23 -10.82
C ARG A 1 37.85 -9.00 -9.48
N LEU A 2 38.45 -8.36 -8.45
CA LEU A 2 37.78 -8.08 -7.16
C LEU A 2 36.68 -7.00 -7.21
N GLN A 3 36.71 -6.08 -8.18
CA GLN A 3 35.70 -5.01 -8.30
C GLN A 3 34.31 -5.49 -8.79
N SER A 4 34.24 -6.64 -9.48
CA SER A 4 32.96 -7.20 -9.99
C SER A 4 32.07 -7.73 -8.85
N LYS A 5 32.65 -8.38 -7.82
CA LYS A 5 31.91 -8.91 -6.67
C LYS A 5 31.27 -7.80 -5.81
N HIS A 6 31.95 -6.66 -5.65
CA HIS A 6 31.40 -5.51 -4.91
C HIS A 6 30.22 -4.84 -5.65
N ARG A 7 30.21 -4.90 -6.99
CA ARG A 7 29.13 -4.35 -7.81
C ARG A 7 27.86 -5.22 -7.77
N SER A 8 28.01 -6.55 -7.75
CA SER A 8 26.86 -7.47 -7.67
C SER A 8 26.21 -7.48 -6.28
N ALA A 9 26.98 -7.33 -5.21
CA ALA A 9 26.44 -7.22 -3.85
C ALA A 9 25.59 -5.96 -3.68
N ARG A 10 26.07 -4.81 -4.18
CA ARG A 10 25.30 -3.55 -4.15
C ARG A 10 24.02 -3.61 -4.99
N SER A 11 24.04 -4.20 -6.19
CA SER A 11 22.82 -4.33 -7.00
C SER A 11 21.80 -5.25 -6.34
N THR A 12 22.24 -6.35 -5.73
CA THR A 12 21.36 -7.29 -5.01
C THR A 12 20.66 -6.61 -3.83
N ILE A 13 21.39 -5.78 -3.07
CA ILE A 13 20.81 -4.99 -1.96
C ILE A 13 19.79 -3.97 -2.48
N ALA A 14 20.10 -3.29 -3.60
CA ALA A 14 19.19 -2.32 -4.22
C ALA A 14 17.90 -3.00 -4.73
N ILE A 15 18.03 -4.16 -5.39
CA ILE A 15 16.90 -4.97 -5.86
C ILE A 15 16.02 -5.40 -4.68
N ARG A 16 16.63 -5.93 -3.60
CA ARG A 16 15.87 -6.36 -2.41
C ARG A 16 15.09 -5.19 -1.78
N ARG A 17 15.70 -4.01 -1.68
CA ARG A 17 15.02 -2.80 -1.20
C ARG A 17 13.87 -2.40 -2.12
N SER A 18 14.07 -2.44 -3.45
CA SER A 18 13.03 -2.15 -4.44
C SER A 18 11.86 -3.13 -4.37
N LEU A 19 12.13 -4.43 -4.14
CA LEU A 19 11.08 -5.44 -3.98
C LEU A 19 10.27 -5.25 -2.72
N ILE A 20 10.91 -4.90 -1.59
CA ILE A 20 10.20 -4.57 -0.34
C ILE A 20 9.34 -3.32 -0.53
N ALA A 21 9.88 -2.32 -1.21
CA ALA A 21 9.19 -1.09 -1.60
C ALA A 21 7.93 -1.36 -2.44
N LEU A 22 8.08 -2.16 -3.51
CA LEU A 22 6.97 -2.60 -4.38
C LEU A 22 5.93 -3.42 -3.60
N PHE A 23 6.39 -4.29 -2.71
CA PHE A 23 5.50 -5.08 -1.87
C PHE A 23 4.68 -4.19 -0.94
N LEU A 24 5.30 -3.18 -0.33
CA LEU A 24 4.60 -2.22 0.53
C LEU A 24 3.64 -1.33 -0.26
N GLN A 25 4.01 -0.91 -1.48
CA GLN A 25 3.14 -0.19 -2.42
C GLN A 25 1.88 -0.98 -2.78
N LEU A 26 1.96 -2.31 -2.84
CA LEU A 26 0.83 -3.16 -3.15
C LEU A 26 -0.01 -3.47 -1.90
N VAL A 27 0.65 -3.92 -0.83
CA VAL A 27 -0.04 -4.44 0.36
C VAL A 27 -0.75 -3.35 1.14
N ALA A 28 -0.12 -2.20 1.36
CA ALA A 28 -0.74 -1.16 2.20
C ALA A 28 -2.04 -0.62 1.59
N PRO A 29 -2.11 -0.20 0.30
CA PRO A 29 -3.37 0.20 -0.33
C PRO A 29 -4.38 -0.94 -0.43
N LEU A 30 -3.93 -2.17 -0.69
CA LEU A 30 -4.82 -3.34 -0.75
C LEU A 30 -5.47 -3.60 0.60
N THR A 31 -4.74 -3.56 1.70
CA THR A 31 -5.32 -3.73 3.05
C THR A 31 -6.29 -2.61 3.40
N LEU A 32 -5.97 -1.37 3.04
CA LEU A 32 -6.85 -0.21 3.23
C LEU A 32 -8.16 -0.32 2.43
N PHE A 33 -8.17 -1.08 1.33
CA PHE A 33 -9.36 -1.36 0.54
C PHE A 33 -10.13 -2.59 1.04
N VAL A 34 -9.43 -3.72 1.22
CA VAL A 34 -10.03 -5.02 1.51
C VAL A 34 -10.66 -5.05 2.91
N ILE A 35 -10.02 -4.45 3.91
CA ILE A 35 -10.53 -4.48 5.28
C ILE A 35 -11.88 -3.76 5.38
N PRO A 36 -12.03 -2.49 4.94
CA PRO A 36 -13.33 -1.83 4.95
C PRO A 36 -14.38 -2.55 4.10
N ALA A 37 -14.00 -3.09 2.93
CA ALA A 37 -14.92 -3.83 2.08
C ALA A 37 -15.51 -5.05 2.81
N ILE A 38 -14.67 -5.87 3.46
CA ILE A 38 -15.13 -7.04 4.23
C ILE A 38 -16.05 -6.60 5.38
N VAL A 39 -15.69 -5.55 6.10
CA VAL A 39 -16.51 -5.03 7.21
C VAL A 39 -17.88 -4.56 6.70
N ILE A 40 -17.93 -3.88 5.55
CA ILE A 40 -19.19 -3.47 4.94
C ILE A 40 -20.03 -4.68 4.54
N PHE A 41 -19.45 -5.68 3.88
CA PHE A 41 -20.18 -6.89 3.50
C PHE A 41 -20.74 -7.63 4.73
N ILE A 42 -19.96 -7.77 5.80
CA ILE A 42 -20.43 -8.38 7.05
C ILE A 42 -21.55 -7.54 7.69
N GLY A 43 -21.41 -6.22 7.71
CA GLY A 43 -22.44 -5.31 8.21
C GLY A 43 -23.76 -5.39 7.46
N LEU A 44 -23.70 -5.52 6.12
CA LEU A 44 -24.87 -5.68 5.28
C LEU A 44 -25.54 -7.05 5.45
N LEU A 45 -24.77 -8.10 5.76
CA LEU A 45 -25.31 -9.43 6.05
C LEU A 45 -26.00 -9.50 7.43
N ASN A 46 -25.76 -8.51 8.30
CA ASN A 46 -26.18 -8.57 9.69
C ASN A 46 -26.78 -7.21 10.12
N GLU A 47 -28.07 -7.02 9.83
CA GLU A 47 -28.80 -5.74 9.89
C GLU A 47 -28.74 -5.01 11.24
N ASN A 48 -28.45 -5.71 12.34
CA ASN A 48 -28.33 -5.12 13.69
C ASN A 48 -26.88 -4.91 14.17
N SER A 49 -25.87 -5.27 13.37
CA SER A 49 -24.48 -5.23 13.82
C SER A 49 -23.83 -3.86 13.64
N LEU A 50 -24.12 -3.16 12.54
CA LEU A 50 -23.50 -1.89 12.18
C LEU A 50 -24.57 -0.91 11.68
N THR A 51 -24.49 0.35 12.13
CA THR A 51 -25.41 1.38 11.65
C THR A 51 -25.07 1.83 10.23
N PHE A 52 -26.06 2.36 9.53
CA PHE A 52 -25.90 2.87 8.17
C PHE A 52 -24.84 3.97 8.08
N GLU A 53 -24.79 4.88 9.06
CA GLU A 53 -23.81 5.96 9.12
C GLU A 53 -22.39 5.42 9.21
N PHE A 54 -22.19 4.35 9.99
CA PHE A 54 -20.88 3.72 10.12
C PHE A 54 -20.42 3.07 8.81
N LEU A 55 -21.34 2.39 8.11
CA LEU A 55 -21.07 1.81 6.78
C LEU A 55 -20.75 2.88 5.73
N MET A 56 -21.44 4.02 5.77
CA MET A 56 -21.17 5.16 4.90
C MET A 56 -19.78 5.77 5.13
N VAL A 57 -19.33 5.87 6.37
CA VAL A 57 -17.97 6.33 6.69
C VAL A 57 -16.92 5.34 6.17
N LEU A 58 -17.13 4.04 6.36
CA LEU A 58 -16.25 3.00 5.81
C LEU A 58 -16.19 3.04 4.28
N PHE A 59 -17.33 3.30 3.63
CA PHE A 59 -17.39 3.48 2.18
C PHE A 59 -16.60 4.71 1.72
N LEU A 60 -16.61 5.79 2.48
CA LEU A 60 -15.77 6.96 2.20
C LEU A 60 -14.28 6.62 2.32
N ILE A 61 -13.88 5.83 3.33
CA ILE A 61 -12.50 5.39 3.56
C ILE A 61 -11.97 4.56 2.38
N LEU A 62 -12.81 3.77 1.72
CA LEU A 62 -12.43 3.03 0.50
C LEU A 62 -11.88 3.96 -0.59
N GLN A 63 -12.43 5.18 -0.72
CA GLN A 63 -11.97 6.15 -1.72
C GLN A 63 -10.58 6.72 -1.41
N TRP A 64 -10.15 6.65 -0.16
CA TRP A 64 -8.80 7.05 0.24
C TRP A 64 -7.72 6.06 -0.19
N HIS A 65 -8.07 4.85 -0.67
CA HIS A 65 -7.07 3.90 -1.17
C HIS A 65 -6.21 4.51 -2.29
N SER A 66 -6.82 5.27 -3.20
CA SER A 66 -6.12 5.83 -4.37
C SER A 66 -5.12 6.90 -3.93
N ILE A 67 -5.52 7.74 -2.98
CA ILE A 67 -4.65 8.75 -2.37
C ILE A 67 -3.49 8.06 -1.63
N ALA A 68 -3.80 7.05 -0.81
CA ALA A 68 -2.78 6.29 -0.07
C ALA A 68 -1.77 5.63 -1.01
N HIS A 69 -2.21 5.01 -2.10
CA HIS A 69 -1.32 4.41 -3.11
C HIS A 69 -0.36 5.46 -3.69
N ASN A 70 -0.86 6.64 -4.06
CA ASN A 70 -0.04 7.72 -4.61
C ASN A 70 0.97 8.29 -3.59
N VAL A 71 0.55 8.48 -2.34
CA VAL A 71 1.45 8.95 -1.26
C VAL A 71 2.57 7.95 -1.00
N ILE A 72 2.25 6.65 -0.97
CA ILE A 72 3.23 5.58 -0.78
C ILE A 72 4.19 5.51 -1.98
N LEU A 73 3.68 5.67 -3.20
CA LEU A 73 4.50 5.70 -4.41
C LEU A 73 5.53 6.83 -4.37
N ILE A 74 5.13 8.04 -3.99
CA ILE A 74 6.03 9.20 -3.84
C ILE A 74 7.04 8.98 -2.70
N SER A 75 6.60 8.44 -1.57
CA SER A 75 7.44 8.26 -0.37
C SER A 75 8.55 7.22 -0.58
N ILE A 76 8.25 6.15 -1.33
CA ILE A 76 9.13 4.99 -1.49
C ILE A 76 10.05 5.13 -2.71
N THR A 77 9.56 5.75 -3.78
CA THR A 77 10.32 5.83 -5.03
C THR A 77 11.40 6.89 -4.90
N SER A 78 12.64 6.48 -4.58
CA SER A 78 13.81 7.37 -4.48
C SER A 78 14.06 8.21 -5.75
N ALA A 79 13.57 7.78 -6.91
CA ALA A 79 13.65 8.55 -8.14
C ALA A 79 12.84 9.86 -8.07
N TYR A 80 11.75 9.91 -7.31
CA TYR A 80 10.98 11.12 -7.07
C TYR A 80 11.65 12.03 -6.02
N ARG A 81 12.28 11.46 -4.99
CA ARG A 81 12.98 12.20 -3.93
C ARG A 81 14.24 12.96 -4.37
N ASN A 82 14.76 12.66 -5.56
CA ASN A 82 15.94 13.34 -6.11
C ASN A 82 15.59 14.30 -7.27
N VAL A 83 14.32 14.37 -7.67
CA VAL A 83 13.81 15.26 -8.73
C VAL A 83 13.09 16.48 -8.15
N ILE A 84 12.65 16.40 -6.89
CA ILE A 84 12.13 17.52 -6.08
C ILE A 84 13.19 17.88 -5.05
#